data_AF-A0A813RRV8-F1
#
_entry.id   AF-A0A813RRV8-F1
#
_cell.length_a   1.000
_cell.length_b   1.000
_cell.length_c   1.000
_cell.angle_alpha   90.00
_cell.angle_beta   90.00
_cell.angle_gamma   90.00
#
_symmetry.space_group_name_H-M   'P 1'
#
loop_
_entity.id
_entity.type
_entity.pdbx_description
1 polymer ?
#
loop_
_entity_poly.entity_id
_entity_poly.type
_entity_poly.pdbx_seq_one_letter_code
_entity_poly.pdbx_strand_id
1 'polypeptide(L)'
;MNKIDDLCNETRCCRKKSELIKKYFQKWSGQHKSNESSIQFVECIITFVGTFIALGIISVVHYRILAEHDLTFLLGSFGASCVLLFATPSSPLAQPRNAFFGQLIGATVGCIVRIIFDYIREQFIAATLSVAISIIIMQLTNTLHAPGGATALTMIMTKTTYPWYGFQYVLMPTLSGTIILIIVALIINNLSSKRHYPVTWW
;
A
#
# COMPACT_ATOMS: atom_id res chain seq x y z
N MET A 1 -8.89 56.14 19.43
CA MET A 1 -9.94 55.22 18.97
C MET A 1 -9.27 54.19 18.07
N ASN A 2 -8.70 53.11 18.64
CA ASN A 2 -8.01 52.03 17.88
C ASN A 2 -7.66 50.81 18.77
N LYS A 3 -7.45 50.96 20.08
CA LYS A 3 -6.95 49.86 20.93
C LYS A 3 -8.00 48.81 21.35
N ILE A 4 -9.28 49.20 21.42
CA ILE A 4 -10.38 48.31 21.83
C ILE A 4 -10.82 47.42 20.66
N ASP A 5 -10.82 47.96 19.44
CA ASP A 5 -11.18 47.23 18.23
C ASP A 5 -10.14 46.14 17.89
N ASP A 6 -8.84 46.43 18.12
CA ASP A 6 -7.76 45.45 17.96
C ASP A 6 -7.88 44.25 18.92
N LEU A 7 -8.17 44.52 20.21
CA LEU A 7 -8.39 43.47 21.22
C LEU A 7 -9.62 42.59 20.91
N CYS A 8 -10.68 43.20 20.35
CA CYS A 8 -11.89 42.50 19.94
C CYS A 8 -11.65 41.62 18.70
N ASN A 9 -10.80 42.08 17.77
CA ASN A 9 -10.39 41.30 16.60
C ASN A 9 -9.47 40.11 16.95
N GLU A 10 -8.51 40.29 17.87
CA GLU A 10 -7.63 39.21 18.34
C GLU A 10 -8.41 38.09 19.05
N THR A 11 -9.34 38.45 19.95
CA THR A 11 -10.16 37.47 20.67
C THR A 11 -11.10 36.70 19.72
N ARG A 12 -11.67 37.36 18.70
CA ARG A 12 -12.52 36.72 17.68
C ARG A 12 -11.71 35.78 16.78
N CYS A 13 -10.47 36.14 16.44
CA CYS A 13 -9.54 35.30 15.68
C CYS A 13 -9.11 34.04 16.46
N CYS A 14 -8.74 34.20 17.73
CA CYS A 14 -8.38 33.08 18.62
C CYS A 14 -9.54 32.11 18.83
N ARG A 15 -10.78 32.61 18.98
CA ARG A 15 -11.98 31.77 19.09
C ARG A 15 -12.23 30.97 17.80
N LYS A 16 -12.08 31.60 16.62
CA LYS A 16 -12.24 30.92 15.32
C LYS A 16 -11.16 29.85 15.10
N LYS A 17 -9.90 30.11 15.48
CA LYS A 17 -8.80 29.13 15.42
C LYS A 17 -9.05 27.94 16.37
N SER A 18 -9.51 28.21 17.60
CA SER A 18 -9.89 27.19 18.58
C SER A 18 -11.02 26.29 18.06
N GLU A 19 -12.04 26.87 17.42
CA GLU A 19 -13.13 26.07 16.82
C GLU A 19 -12.68 25.24 15.62
N LEU A 20 -11.78 25.75 14.78
CA LEU A 20 -11.20 24.97 13.68
C LEU A 20 -10.40 23.77 14.20
N ILE A 21 -9.61 23.98 15.27
CA ILE A 21 -8.85 22.91 15.94
C ILE A 21 -9.79 21.87 16.56
N LYS A 22 -10.84 22.31 17.28
CA LYS A 22 -11.85 21.39 17.83
C LYS A 22 -12.56 20.60 16.74
N LYS A 23 -12.96 21.26 15.65
CA LYS A 23 -13.57 20.58 14.48
C LYS A 23 -12.61 19.59 13.82
N TYR A 24 -11.31 19.90 13.77
CA TYR A 24 -10.30 18.96 13.29
C TYR A 24 -10.21 17.72 14.19
N PHE A 25 -10.09 17.90 15.51
CA PHE A 25 -10.02 16.78 16.46
C PHE A 25 -11.33 16.00 16.59
N GLN A 26 -12.49 16.64 16.39
CA GLN A 26 -13.77 15.92 16.30
C GLN A 26 -13.83 14.94 15.13
N LYS A 27 -13.04 15.13 14.06
CA LYS A 27 -12.97 14.12 12.99
C LYS A 27 -12.30 12.82 13.45
N TRP A 28 -11.48 12.86 14.50
CA TRP A 28 -10.77 11.69 15.02
C TRP A 28 -11.68 10.76 15.82
N SER A 29 -12.86 11.23 16.28
CA SER A 29 -13.81 10.37 17.00
C SER A 29 -14.52 9.34 16.12
N GLY A 30 -14.26 9.37 14.81
CA GLY A 30 -14.87 8.47 13.84
C GLY A 30 -16.36 8.74 13.60
N GLN A 31 -16.91 8.07 12.58
CA GLN A 31 -18.36 8.03 12.35
C GLN A 31 -18.84 6.63 12.71
N HIS A 32 -19.88 6.53 13.53
CA HIS A 32 -20.52 5.25 13.82
C HIS A 32 -21.16 4.71 12.53
N LYS A 33 -20.60 3.64 11.97
CA LYS A 33 -21.27 2.84 10.95
C LYS A 33 -22.14 1.78 11.63
N SER A 34 -23.39 1.68 11.22
CA SER A 34 -24.34 0.65 11.65
C SER A 34 -24.28 -0.57 10.72
N ASN A 35 -24.37 -1.75 11.35
CA ASN A 35 -24.44 -3.11 10.77
C ASN A 35 -23.28 -3.55 9.87
N GLU A 36 -22.22 -4.05 10.51
CA GLU A 36 -21.29 -4.98 9.86
C GLU A 36 -21.97 -6.35 9.69
N SER A 37 -21.94 -6.86 8.46
CA SER A 37 -22.37 -8.22 8.13
C SER A 37 -21.60 -9.24 8.97
N SER A 38 -22.31 -10.21 9.57
CA SER A 38 -21.70 -11.31 10.30
C SER A 38 -20.60 -11.97 9.45
N ILE A 39 -19.37 -11.96 9.96
CA ILE A 39 -18.23 -12.60 9.30
C ILE A 39 -18.55 -14.08 9.15
N GLN A 40 -18.72 -14.53 7.92
CA GLN A 40 -19.02 -15.93 7.63
C GLN A 40 -17.72 -16.73 7.69
N PHE A 41 -17.68 -17.79 8.50
CA PHE A 41 -16.50 -18.63 8.70
C PHE A 41 -15.90 -19.18 7.39
N VAL A 42 -16.75 -19.47 6.40
CA VAL A 42 -16.35 -19.89 5.05
C VAL A 42 -15.45 -18.85 4.38
N GLU A 43 -15.79 -17.56 4.50
CA GLU A 43 -15.03 -16.46 3.92
C GLU A 43 -13.65 -16.33 4.57
N CYS A 44 -13.56 -16.57 5.88
CA CYS A 44 -12.27 -16.62 6.60
C CYS A 44 -11.39 -17.75 6.08
N ILE A 45 -11.94 -18.96 5.87
CA ILE A 45 -11.18 -20.10 5.34
C ILE A 45 -10.65 -19.79 3.93
N ILE A 46 -11.49 -19.24 3.05
CA ILE A 46 -11.08 -18.90 1.68
C ILE A 46 -9.96 -17.85 1.70
N THR A 47 -10.08 -16.83 2.55
CA THR A 47 -9.04 -15.83 2.75
C THR A 47 -7.74 -16.43 3.25
N PHE A 48 -7.82 -17.34 4.23
CA PHE A 48 -6.65 -18.05 4.78
C PHE A 48 -5.96 -18.89 3.70
N VAL A 49 -6.71 -19.72 2.99
CA VAL A 49 -6.19 -20.60 1.92
C VAL A 49 -5.55 -19.76 0.82
N GLY A 50 -6.22 -18.70 0.36
CA GLY A 50 -5.69 -17.82 -0.68
C GLY A 50 -4.39 -17.12 -0.27
N THR A 51 -4.36 -16.56 0.93
CA THR A 51 -3.17 -15.90 1.49
C THR A 51 -2.02 -16.88 1.65
N PHE A 52 -2.28 -18.06 2.22
CA PHE A 52 -1.27 -19.08 2.46
C PHE A 52 -0.67 -19.62 1.16
N ILE A 53 -1.50 -19.92 0.17
CA ILE A 53 -1.04 -20.38 -1.15
C ILE A 53 -0.24 -19.29 -1.85
N ALA A 54 -0.75 -18.05 -1.89
CA ALA A 54 -0.08 -16.96 -2.59
C ALA A 54 1.29 -16.64 -1.99
N LEU A 55 1.36 -16.39 -0.68
CA LEU A 55 2.64 -16.11 -0.01
C LEU A 55 3.56 -17.33 0.02
N GLY A 56 3.01 -18.54 0.11
CA GLY A 56 3.76 -19.78 0.03
C GLY A 56 4.47 -19.94 -1.32
N ILE A 57 3.75 -19.74 -2.43
CA ILE A 57 4.34 -19.80 -3.77
C ILE A 57 5.41 -18.71 -3.94
N ILE A 58 5.11 -17.46 -3.56
CA ILE A 58 6.09 -16.36 -3.66
C ILE A 58 7.34 -16.67 -2.84
N SER A 59 7.17 -17.14 -1.60
CA SER A 59 8.27 -17.50 -0.71
C SER A 59 9.12 -18.65 -1.30
N VAL A 60 8.50 -19.69 -1.85
CA VAL A 60 9.24 -20.79 -2.49
C VAL A 60 10.00 -20.31 -3.72
N VAL A 61 9.32 -19.57 -4.62
CA VAL A 61 9.96 -19.06 -5.84
C VAL A 61 11.15 -18.18 -5.50
N HIS A 62 11.00 -17.24 -4.58
CA HIS A 62 12.07 -16.29 -4.30
C HIS A 62 13.18 -16.85 -3.40
N TYR A 63 12.86 -17.60 -2.33
CA TYR A 63 13.89 -18.14 -1.43
C TYR A 63 14.55 -19.43 -1.91
N ARG A 64 13.84 -20.28 -2.67
CA ARG A 64 14.38 -21.58 -3.11
C ARG A 64 14.85 -21.56 -4.55
N ILE A 65 14.16 -20.87 -5.45
CA ILE A 65 14.49 -20.88 -6.88
C ILE A 65 15.44 -19.73 -7.22
N LEU A 66 15.15 -18.51 -6.77
CA LEU A 66 15.97 -17.33 -7.07
C LEU A 66 17.10 -17.06 -6.05
N ALA A 67 17.11 -17.77 -4.92
CA ALA A 67 18.07 -17.61 -3.83
C ALA A 67 18.20 -16.15 -3.30
N GLU A 68 17.10 -15.40 -3.34
CA GLU A 68 17.05 -14.03 -2.83
C GLU A 68 16.77 -14.05 -1.32
N HIS A 69 17.71 -13.57 -0.51
CA HIS A 69 17.63 -13.68 0.95
C HIS A 69 17.09 -12.43 1.67
N ASP A 70 16.99 -11.27 0.99
CA ASP A 70 16.67 -9.96 1.60
C ASP A 70 15.27 -9.45 1.21
N LEU A 71 14.27 -10.32 1.34
CA LEU A 71 12.88 -10.09 0.90
C LEU A 71 11.90 -9.79 2.02
N THR A 72 12.37 -9.71 3.26
CA THR A 72 11.50 -9.65 4.45
C THR A 72 10.50 -8.49 4.38
N PHE A 73 10.95 -7.29 4.00
CA PHE A 73 10.07 -6.13 3.88
C PHE A 73 9.11 -6.23 2.69
N LEU A 74 9.56 -6.82 1.57
CA LEU A 74 8.71 -7.01 0.40
C LEU A 74 7.61 -8.04 0.66
N LEU A 75 7.92 -9.10 1.41
CA LEU A 75 6.91 -10.04 1.89
C LEU A 75 5.87 -9.36 2.78
N GLY A 76 6.27 -8.36 3.56
CA GLY A 76 5.34 -7.49 4.29
C GLY A 76 4.39 -6.74 3.36
N SER A 77 4.90 -6.17 2.26
CA SER A 77 4.07 -5.55 1.22
C SER A 77 3.11 -6.56 0.58
N PHE A 78 3.60 -7.73 0.15
CA PHE A 78 2.74 -8.77 -0.41
C PHE A 78 1.70 -9.30 0.58
N GLY A 79 2.04 -9.39 1.86
CA GLY A 79 1.08 -9.70 2.93
C GLY A 79 -0.05 -8.68 3.01
N ALA A 80 0.26 -7.39 2.91
CA ALA A 80 -0.74 -6.34 2.83
C ALA A 80 -1.58 -6.42 1.54
N SER A 81 -0.97 -6.81 0.40
CA SER A 81 -1.72 -7.13 -0.83
C SER A 81 -2.69 -8.29 -0.60
N CYS A 82 -2.30 -9.35 0.10
CA CYS A 82 -3.20 -10.46 0.43
C CYS A 82 -4.43 -10.01 1.24
N VAL A 83 -4.27 -9.07 2.18
CA VAL A 83 -5.41 -8.51 2.92
C VAL A 83 -6.40 -7.84 1.97
N LEU A 84 -5.92 -7.06 1.00
CA LEU A 84 -6.80 -6.45 0.00
C LEU A 84 -7.42 -7.50 -0.92
N LEU A 85 -6.60 -8.36 -1.52
CA LEU A 85 -7.04 -9.29 -2.57
C LEU A 85 -7.92 -10.42 -2.05
N PHE A 86 -7.72 -10.90 -0.82
CA PHE A 86 -8.44 -12.06 -0.29
C PHE A 86 -9.45 -11.71 0.79
N ALA A 87 -9.15 -10.75 1.69
CA ALA A 87 -10.10 -10.35 2.73
C ALA A 87 -11.11 -9.30 2.24
N THR A 88 -10.75 -8.47 1.25
CA THR A 88 -11.66 -7.45 0.70
C THR A 88 -11.66 -7.43 -0.84
N PRO A 89 -11.96 -8.57 -1.51
CA PRO A 89 -11.83 -8.72 -2.97
C PRO A 89 -12.69 -7.74 -3.77
N SER A 90 -13.81 -7.28 -3.21
CA SER A 90 -14.70 -6.29 -3.83
C SER A 90 -14.20 -4.85 -3.70
N SER A 91 -13.11 -4.61 -2.96
CA SER A 91 -12.54 -3.28 -2.78
C SER A 91 -11.99 -2.75 -4.11
N PRO A 92 -12.20 -1.47 -4.44
CA PRO A 92 -11.54 -0.85 -5.60
C PRO A 92 -10.01 -0.96 -5.53
N LEU A 93 -9.42 -0.94 -4.34
CA LEU A 93 -7.96 -1.02 -4.16
C LEU A 93 -7.41 -2.44 -4.37
N ALA A 94 -8.28 -3.45 -4.34
CA ALA A 94 -7.92 -4.85 -4.55
C ALA A 94 -7.96 -5.27 -6.02
N GLN A 95 -8.49 -4.43 -6.92
CA GLN A 95 -8.67 -4.76 -8.32
C GLN A 95 -7.31 -5.00 -9.03
N PRO A 96 -7.25 -5.90 -10.01
CA PRO A 96 -6.00 -6.42 -10.57
C PRO A 96 -5.15 -5.31 -11.21
N ARG A 97 -5.78 -4.33 -11.86
CA ARG A 97 -5.09 -3.15 -12.40
C ARG A 97 -4.36 -2.37 -11.31
N ASN A 98 -5.03 -2.12 -10.18
CA ASN A 98 -4.45 -1.38 -9.07
C ASN A 98 -3.33 -2.18 -8.41
N ALA A 99 -3.55 -3.48 -8.17
CA ALA A 99 -2.51 -4.36 -7.64
C ALA A 99 -1.26 -4.41 -8.53
N PHE A 100 -1.45 -4.57 -9.84
CA PHE A 100 -0.36 -4.66 -10.82
C PHE A 100 0.43 -3.36 -10.92
N PHE A 101 -0.23 -2.26 -11.27
CA PHE A 101 0.44 -0.99 -11.50
C PHE A 101 0.91 -0.34 -10.20
N GLY A 102 0.17 -0.47 -9.11
CA GLY A 102 0.57 0.12 -7.84
C GLY A 102 1.84 -0.51 -7.28
N GLN A 103 2.00 -1.83 -7.41
CA GLN A 103 3.26 -2.52 -7.05
C GLN A 103 4.43 -2.06 -7.93
N LEU A 104 4.23 -1.97 -9.25
CA LEU A 104 5.26 -1.53 -10.20
C LEU A 104 5.66 -0.07 -10.03
N ILE A 105 4.70 0.83 -9.83
CA ILE A 105 4.95 2.24 -9.52
C ILE A 105 5.74 2.33 -8.23
N GLY A 106 5.32 1.61 -7.19
CA GLY A 106 6.02 1.52 -5.92
C GLY A 106 7.49 1.15 -6.08
N ALA A 107 7.75 0.01 -6.71
CA ALA A 107 9.11 -0.46 -6.96
C ALA A 107 9.92 0.54 -7.79
N THR A 108 9.37 1.03 -8.90
CA THR A 108 10.06 1.96 -9.80
C THR A 108 10.44 3.27 -9.11
N VAL A 109 9.50 3.87 -8.36
CA VAL A 109 9.75 5.09 -7.59
C VAL A 109 10.80 4.83 -6.51
N GLY A 110 10.71 3.70 -5.80
CA GLY A 110 11.72 3.29 -4.83
C GLY A 110 13.12 3.19 -5.44
N CYS A 111 13.26 2.59 -6.63
CA CYS A 111 14.53 2.51 -7.35
C CYS A 111 15.06 3.90 -7.73
N ILE A 112 14.21 4.75 -8.31
CA ILE A 112 14.59 6.11 -8.72
C ILE A 112 15.06 6.92 -7.51
N VAL A 113 14.31 6.90 -6.40
CA VAL A 113 14.68 7.63 -5.19
C VAL A 113 15.96 7.08 -4.59
N ARG A 114 16.15 5.75 -4.58
CA ARG A 114 17.41 5.14 -4.13
C ARG A 114 18.60 5.63 -4.96
N ILE A 115 18.48 5.68 -6.30
CA ILE A 115 19.54 6.15 -7.19
C ILE A 115 19.90 7.61 -6.92
N ILE A 116 18.89 8.47 -6.72
CA ILE A 116 19.10 9.89 -6.46
C ILE A 116 19.78 10.10 -5.10
N PHE A 117 19.40 9.31 -4.09
CA PHE A 117 19.88 9.45 -2.71
C PHE A 117 21.06 8.52 -2.38
N ASP A 118 21.61 7.75 -3.33
CA ASP A 118 22.68 6.77 -3.06
C ASP A 118 23.93 7.43 -2.45
N TYR A 119 24.20 8.69 -2.83
CA TYR A 119 25.30 9.49 -2.30
C TYR A 119 24.97 10.21 -0.98
N ILE A 120 23.68 10.31 -0.62
CA ILE A 120 23.19 11.05 0.53
C ILE A 120 22.86 10.05 1.64
N ARG A 121 23.64 10.05 2.73
CA ARG A 121 23.50 9.09 3.85
C ARG A 121 22.20 9.23 4.68
N GLU A 122 21.24 10.02 4.25
CA GLU A 122 19.98 10.31 4.97
C GLU A 122 18.84 9.40 4.52
N GLN A 123 18.89 8.14 4.93
CA GLN A 123 17.92 7.10 4.54
C GLN A 123 16.47 7.42 4.93
N PHE A 124 16.25 8.16 6.03
CA PHE A 124 14.90 8.52 6.49
C PHE A 124 14.18 9.45 5.50
N ILE A 125 14.92 10.39 4.90
CA ILE A 125 14.36 11.32 3.91
C ILE A 125 14.04 10.55 2.62
N ALA A 126 14.95 9.70 2.15
CA ALA A 126 14.71 8.85 0.98
C ALA A 126 13.49 7.93 1.17
N ALA A 127 13.37 7.30 2.35
CA ALA A 127 12.26 6.43 2.70
C ALA A 127 10.92 7.17 2.65
N THR A 128 10.79 8.27 3.39
CA THR A 128 9.56 9.06 3.44
C THR A 128 9.19 9.66 2.08
N LEU A 129 10.19 10.14 1.32
CA LEU A 129 9.99 10.70 0.00
C LEU A 129 9.54 9.64 -1.01
N SER A 130 10.14 8.44 -1.00
CA SER A 130 9.75 7.34 -1.90
C SER A 130 8.29 6.94 -1.73
N VAL A 131 7.82 6.82 -0.48
CA VAL A 131 6.43 6.49 -0.16
C VAL A 131 5.51 7.63 -0.62
N ALA A 132 5.80 8.87 -0.25
CA ALA A 132 4.97 10.02 -0.59
C ALA A 132 4.81 10.20 -2.11
N ILE A 133 5.92 10.12 -2.86
CA ILE A 133 5.90 10.22 -4.33
C ILE A 133 5.13 9.05 -4.94
N SER A 134 5.36 7.81 -4.47
CA SER A 134 4.65 6.64 -5.01
C SER A 134 3.13 6.74 -4.84
N ILE A 135 2.66 7.24 -3.69
CA ILE A 135 1.24 7.46 -3.41
C ILE A 135 0.66 8.50 -4.37
N ILE A 136 1.33 9.63 -4.54
CA ILE A 136 0.87 10.69 -5.46
C ILE A 136 0.79 10.16 -6.89
N ILE A 137 1.80 9.44 -7.37
CA ILE A 137 1.79 8.89 -8.74
C ILE A 137 0.67 7.86 -8.90
N MET A 138 0.45 6.99 -7.90
CA MET A 138 -0.67 6.04 -7.91
C MET A 138 -2.04 6.75 -7.92
N GLN A 139 -2.19 7.85 -7.19
CA GLN A 139 -3.40 8.67 -7.22
C GLN A 139 -3.63 9.29 -8.60
N LEU A 140 -2.59 9.90 -9.19
CA LEU A 140 -2.66 10.53 -10.51
C LEU A 140 -2.98 9.53 -11.62
N THR A 141 -2.50 8.29 -11.51
CA THR A 141 -2.73 7.23 -12.50
C THR A 141 -4.00 6.43 -12.22
N ASN A 142 -4.73 6.71 -11.14
CA ASN A 142 -5.88 5.93 -10.67
C ASN A 142 -5.54 4.45 -10.47
N THR A 143 -4.36 4.15 -9.92
CA THR A 143 -3.86 2.80 -9.65
C THR A 143 -3.54 2.58 -8.17
N LEU A 144 -4.27 3.27 -7.28
CA LEU A 144 -3.99 3.27 -5.84
C LEU A 144 -4.09 1.88 -5.24
N HIS A 145 -2.92 1.34 -4.88
CA HIS A 145 -2.77 0.09 -4.16
C HIS A 145 -1.81 0.33 -2.99
N ALA A 146 -2.37 0.45 -1.79
CA ALA A 146 -1.61 0.82 -0.58
C ALA A 146 -0.31 0.00 -0.37
N PRO A 147 -0.27 -1.32 -0.64
CA PRO A 147 0.97 -2.10 -0.60
C PRO A 147 2.10 -1.59 -1.51
N GLY A 148 1.78 -0.97 -2.65
CA GLY A 148 2.77 -0.36 -3.52
C GLY A 148 3.64 0.70 -2.82
N GLY A 149 3.07 1.44 -1.87
CA GLY A 149 3.83 2.37 -1.03
C GLY A 149 4.85 1.65 -0.13
N ALA A 150 4.47 0.51 0.45
CA ALA A 150 5.40 -0.32 1.22
C ALA A 150 6.50 -0.94 0.35
N THR A 151 6.20 -1.24 -0.92
CA THR A 151 7.18 -1.70 -1.91
C THR A 151 8.20 -0.62 -2.26
N ALA A 152 7.78 0.64 -2.36
CA ALA A 152 8.69 1.78 -2.52
C ALA A 152 9.64 1.91 -1.33
N LEU A 153 9.08 1.86 -0.11
CA LEU A 153 9.85 1.91 1.13
C LEU A 153 10.86 0.76 1.23
N THR A 154 10.44 -0.44 0.87
CA THR A 154 11.28 -1.64 0.93
C THR A 154 12.57 -1.46 0.12
N MET A 155 12.48 -0.89 -1.09
CA MET A 155 13.68 -0.64 -1.91
C MET A 155 14.70 0.26 -1.19
N ILE A 156 14.27 1.20 -0.36
CA ILE A 156 15.16 2.05 0.43
C ILE A 156 15.74 1.29 1.63
N MET A 157 14.95 0.41 2.27
CA MET A 157 15.35 -0.31 3.48
C MET A 157 16.20 -1.55 3.21
N THR A 158 16.10 -2.15 2.03
CA THR A 158 16.86 -3.33 1.64
C THR A 158 18.35 -3.00 1.59
N LYS A 159 19.17 -3.79 2.29
CA LYS A 159 20.63 -3.60 2.33
C LYS A 159 21.27 -4.07 1.03
N THR A 160 20.68 -5.08 0.41
CA THR A 160 21.12 -5.62 -0.86
C THR A 160 20.97 -4.58 -1.97
N THR A 161 22.06 -4.28 -2.67
CA THR A 161 21.99 -3.54 -3.92
C THR A 161 21.74 -4.55 -5.03
N TYR A 162 20.55 -4.50 -5.63
CA TYR A 162 20.26 -5.31 -6.79
C TYR A 162 21.11 -4.85 -7.99
N PRO A 163 21.39 -5.74 -8.96
CA PRO A 163 22.03 -5.35 -10.20
C PRO A 163 21.28 -4.22 -10.92
N TRP A 164 21.92 -3.59 -11.92
CA TRP A 164 21.36 -2.48 -12.72
C TRP A 164 20.71 -1.36 -11.89
N TYR A 165 21.43 -0.91 -10.85
CA TYR A 165 21.03 0.21 -9.99
C TYR A 165 19.67 0.03 -9.29
N GLY A 166 19.29 -1.21 -9.00
CA GLY A 166 18.08 -1.49 -8.24
C GLY A 166 16.86 -1.80 -9.09
N PHE A 167 16.84 -1.52 -10.39
CA PHE A 167 15.65 -1.81 -11.19
C PHE A 167 15.36 -3.32 -11.29
N GLN A 168 16.30 -4.22 -10.92
CA GLN A 168 16.04 -5.66 -10.84
C GLN A 168 14.83 -5.93 -10.00
N TYR A 169 14.79 -5.23 -8.88
CA TYR A 169 13.71 -5.26 -7.92
C TYR A 169 12.33 -5.12 -8.56
N VAL A 170 12.19 -4.27 -9.58
CA VAL A 170 10.93 -4.07 -10.31
C VAL A 170 10.49 -5.36 -11.01
N LEU A 171 11.41 -6.06 -11.67
CA LEU A 171 11.11 -7.32 -12.36
C LEU A 171 11.06 -8.51 -11.39
N MET A 172 12.13 -8.66 -10.60
CA MET A 172 12.33 -9.67 -9.58
C MET A 172 12.80 -8.96 -8.32
N PRO A 173 11.95 -8.86 -7.29
CA PRO A 173 10.87 -9.79 -6.97
C PRO A 173 9.46 -9.21 -7.21
N THR A 174 9.34 -7.91 -7.51
CA THR A 174 8.04 -7.21 -7.49
C THR A 174 7.08 -7.70 -8.56
N LEU A 175 7.46 -7.65 -9.84
CA LEU A 175 6.57 -8.03 -10.94
C LEU A 175 6.18 -9.51 -10.85
N SER A 176 7.15 -10.41 -10.63
CA SER A 176 6.86 -11.84 -10.49
C SER A 176 5.94 -12.14 -9.32
N GLY A 177 6.20 -11.59 -8.14
CA GLY A 177 5.34 -11.78 -6.97
C GLY A 177 3.93 -11.23 -7.19
N THR A 178 3.81 -10.09 -7.87
CA THR A 178 2.51 -9.48 -8.18
C THR A 178 1.69 -10.30 -9.17
N ILE A 179 2.34 -10.86 -10.21
CA ILE A 179 1.68 -11.77 -11.16
C ILE A 179 1.18 -13.02 -10.42
N ILE A 180 2.00 -13.63 -9.57
CA ILE A 180 1.62 -14.79 -8.76
C ILE A 180 0.41 -14.44 -7.88
N LEU A 181 0.44 -13.30 -7.19
CA LEU A 181 -0.68 -12.82 -6.36
C LEU A 181 -1.98 -12.71 -7.14
N ILE A 182 -1.95 -12.04 -8.30
CA ILE A 182 -3.15 -11.83 -9.13
C ILE A 182 -3.69 -13.17 -9.64
N ILE A 183 -2.82 -14.08 -10.10
CA ILE A 183 -3.24 -15.41 -10.56
C ILE A 183 -3.92 -16.18 -9.43
N VAL A 184 -3.31 -16.23 -8.24
CA VAL A 184 -3.91 -16.93 -7.09
C VAL A 184 -5.21 -16.25 -6.66
N ALA A 185 -5.29 -14.92 -6.69
CA ALA A 185 -6.52 -14.19 -6.38
C ALA A 185 -7.65 -14.46 -7.37
N LEU A 186 -7.35 -14.54 -8.67
CA LEU A 186 -8.31 -14.93 -9.71
C LEU A 186 -8.84 -16.34 -9.48
N ILE A 187 -7.97 -17.29 -9.11
CA ILE A 187 -8.40 -18.67 -8.87
C ILE A 187 -9.24 -18.74 -7.58
N ILE A 188 -8.68 -18.31 -6.46
CA ILE A 188 -9.27 -18.55 -5.13
C ILE A 188 -10.55 -17.75 -4.91
N ASN A 189 -10.60 -16.49 -5.35
CA ASN A 189 -11.81 -15.70 -5.14
C ASN A 189 -12.97 -16.20 -6.01
N ASN A 190 -12.73 -16.75 -7.20
CA ASN A 190 -13.81 -17.29 -8.03
C ASN A 190 -14.24 -18.72 -7.68
N LEU A 191 -13.57 -19.38 -6.71
CA LEU A 191 -14.05 -20.66 -6.16
C LEU A 191 -15.26 -20.48 -5.22
N SER A 192 -15.44 -19.29 -4.64
CA SER A 192 -16.62 -19.00 -3.82
C SER A 192 -17.78 -18.55 -4.70
N SER A 193 -18.98 -19.12 -4.49
CA SER A 193 -20.20 -18.64 -5.15
C SER A 193 -20.63 -17.23 -4.70
N LYS A 194 -20.06 -16.73 -3.59
CA LYS A 194 -20.40 -15.42 -3.00
C LYS A 194 -19.44 -14.30 -3.40
N ARG A 195 -18.31 -14.64 -4.01
CA ARG A 195 -17.29 -13.66 -4.43
C ARG A 195 -17.29 -13.56 -5.95
N HIS A 196 -16.90 -12.39 -6.43
CA HIS A 196 -16.62 -12.17 -7.83
C HIS A 196 -15.35 -11.34 -7.93
N TYR A 197 -14.33 -11.88 -8.60
CA TYR A 197 -13.06 -11.18 -8.76
C TYR A 197 -12.50 -11.40 -10.18
N PRO A 198 -12.16 -10.34 -10.92
CA PRO A 198 -12.25 -8.95 -10.52
C PRO A 198 -13.68 -8.41 -10.65
N VAL A 199 -13.97 -7.35 -9.90
CA VAL A 199 -15.19 -6.56 -10.06
C VAL A 199 -15.02 -5.59 -11.23
N THR A 200 -13.84 -5.01 -11.37
CA THR A 200 -13.46 -4.16 -12.51
C THR A 200 -12.03 -4.44 -12.96
N TRP A 201 -11.83 -4.47 -14.27
CA TRP A 201 -10.49 -4.56 -14.87
C TRP A 201 -9.85 -3.20 -15.11
N TRP A 202 -10.66 -2.15 -15.35
CA TRP A 202 -10.23 -0.81 -15.73
C TRP A 202 -10.96 0.27 -14.96
#